data_AF-A0A3N2KPH5-F1
#
_entry.id   AF-A0A3N2KPH5-F1
#
_cell.length_a   1.000
_cell.length_b   1.000
_cell.length_c   1.000
_cell.angle_alpha   90.00
_cell.angle_beta   90.00
_cell.angle_gamma   90.00
#
_symmetry.space_group_name_H-M   'P 1'
#
loop_
_entity.id
_entity.type
_entity.pdbx_description
1 polymer ?
#
loop_
_entity_poly.entity_id
_entity_poly.type
_entity_poly.pdbx_seq_one_letter_code
_entity_poly.pdbx_strand_id
1 'polypeptide(L)'
;MDDNNRFWFVLNYISPSFNRRERVERVIEKFNTSVKSDLDVFAPTFVEMSQDAENGKPVERPLLYHYVFVRGCLDDVRVLCRTVTGFSFVLNYAGENRYMTVTPASLEAFRIIARLYEYKLPCFSVDNVTLEQGDEVEVMVGPFAGLTGTYISRKGASQGNILISVTQSLAAVAYDIRADYVRVIRFAKDSKRAYDQIEAFIPRLLMALRYYHDGTKMDSLLISHLVVFCRRMEDVRLNNDKVDSKLQILLMTANMILGNMDDYFKAKTRFDRLARQITNQLTQALVILLTSVASHDYSGLEKGLSLIESKEGKPSKFQSMLASEYKYYLSVDSSCLLKA
;
A
#
# COMPACT_ATOMS: atom_id res chain seq x y z
N MET A 1 7.46 29.54 18.50
CA MET A 1 6.67 28.46 19.14
C MET A 1 7.13 27.16 18.52
N ASP A 2 7.64 26.23 19.33
CA ASP A 2 8.10 24.93 18.83
C ASP A 2 6.93 24.12 18.29
N ASP A 3 6.96 23.77 17.00
CA ASP A 3 5.97 22.88 16.37
C ASP A 3 6.04 21.45 16.95
N ASN A 4 7.12 21.14 17.69
CA ASN A 4 7.42 19.84 18.26
C ASN A 4 6.47 19.40 19.40
N ASN A 5 5.56 20.26 19.86
CA ASN A 5 4.60 19.96 20.93
C ASN A 5 3.13 20.16 20.52
N ARG A 6 2.86 20.17 19.20
CA ARG A 6 1.50 20.34 18.67
C ARG A 6 0.97 19.01 18.14
N PHE A 7 -0.19 18.61 18.63
CA PHE A 7 -0.83 17.35 18.27
C PHE A 7 -2.25 17.59 17.76
N TRP A 8 -2.74 16.66 16.94
CA TRP A 8 -4.14 16.60 16.56
C TRP A 8 -4.91 15.78 17.58
N PHE A 9 -5.62 16.45 18.48
CA PHE A 9 -6.47 15.82 19.49
C PHE A 9 -7.83 15.46 18.91
N VAL A 10 -8.37 14.31 19.33
CA VAL A 10 -9.76 13.95 19.08
C VAL A 10 -10.60 14.43 20.26
N LEU A 11 -11.55 15.31 19.99
CA LEU A 11 -12.48 15.86 20.98
C LEU A 11 -13.91 15.47 20.62
N ASN A 12 -14.77 15.32 21.63
CA ASN A 12 -16.21 15.40 21.43
C ASN A 12 -16.61 16.88 21.41
N TYR A 13 -17.47 17.26 20.48
CA TYR A 13 -18.10 18.58 20.43
C TYR A 13 -19.61 18.47 20.25
N ILE A 14 -20.35 18.78 21.30
CA ILE A 14 -21.81 18.86 21.28
C ILE A 14 -22.19 20.33 21.41
N SER A 15 -22.80 20.90 20.36
CA SER A 15 -23.26 22.30 20.39
C SER A 15 -24.26 22.51 21.54
N PRO A 16 -24.00 23.43 22.48
CA PRO A 16 -24.93 23.74 23.57
C PRO A 16 -26.18 24.51 23.08
N SER A 17 -26.14 25.09 21.89
CA SER A 17 -27.27 25.78 21.29
C SER A 17 -28.13 24.82 20.46
N PHE A 18 -29.46 24.81 20.72
CA PHE A 18 -30.45 24.10 19.90
C PHE A 18 -30.47 24.56 18.44
N ASN A 19 -30.07 25.82 18.19
CA ASN A 19 -29.82 26.35 16.86
C ASN A 19 -28.43 25.88 16.38
N ARG A 20 -28.36 24.70 15.76
CA ARG A 20 -27.17 24.04 15.18
C ARG A 20 -26.44 24.83 14.06
N ARG A 21 -26.56 26.16 14.01
CA ARG A 21 -26.10 27.00 12.90
C ARG A 21 -24.66 27.47 13.04
N GLU A 22 -24.13 27.54 14.27
CA GLU A 22 -22.74 27.92 14.44
C GLU A 22 -21.82 26.73 14.15
N ARG A 23 -21.02 26.90 13.10
CA ARG A 23 -19.98 25.96 12.70
C ARG A 23 -18.86 25.94 13.74
N VAL A 24 -18.37 24.76 14.08
CA VAL A 24 -17.30 24.60 15.09
C VAL A 24 -16.04 25.38 14.73
N GLU A 25 -15.77 25.55 13.43
CA GLU A 25 -14.67 26.36 12.93
C GLU A 25 -14.74 27.82 13.40
N ARG A 26 -15.95 28.40 13.42
CA ARG A 26 -16.16 29.77 13.93
C ARG A 26 -16.02 29.87 15.44
N VAL A 27 -16.38 28.80 16.16
CA VAL A 27 -16.23 28.75 17.62
C VAL A 27 -14.74 28.75 17.99
N ILE A 28 -13.93 27.95 17.28
CA ILE A 28 -12.48 27.91 17.45
C ILE A 28 -11.83 29.24 17.06
N GLU A 29 -12.25 29.88 15.97
CA GLU A 29 -11.73 31.19 15.55
C GLU A 29 -11.96 32.29 16.60
N LYS A 30 -13.15 32.32 17.21
CA LYS A 30 -13.46 33.23 18.33
C LYS A 30 -12.60 32.96 19.55
N PHE A 31 -12.39 31.69 19.89
CA PHE A 31 -11.51 31.27 20.99
C PHE A 31 -10.06 31.69 20.76
N ASN A 32 -9.54 31.45 19.55
CA ASN A 32 -8.18 31.85 19.15
C ASN A 32 -7.99 33.35 19.32
N THR A 33 -8.98 34.14 18.90
CA THR A 33 -8.96 35.60 19.03
C THR A 33 -8.97 36.06 20.49
N SER A 34 -9.77 35.43 21.35
CA SER A 34 -9.94 35.87 22.74
C SER A 34 -8.77 35.50 23.64
N VAL A 35 -8.16 34.33 23.43
CA VAL A 35 -7.06 33.82 24.27
C VAL A 35 -5.69 34.01 23.60
N LYS A 36 -5.63 34.54 22.38
CA LYS A 36 -4.42 34.67 21.55
C LYS A 36 -3.74 33.31 21.34
N SER A 37 -4.54 32.29 21.04
CA SER A 37 -4.08 30.95 20.65
C SER A 37 -4.21 30.75 19.14
N ASP A 38 -3.69 29.64 18.63
CA ASP A 38 -3.60 29.35 17.20
C ASP A 38 -4.15 27.95 16.89
N LEU A 39 -5.30 27.56 17.46
CA LEU A 39 -5.86 26.22 17.25
C LEU A 39 -6.38 26.05 15.81
N ASP A 40 -6.02 24.94 15.16
CA ASP A 40 -6.61 24.51 13.88
C ASP A 40 -7.68 23.45 14.14
N VAL A 41 -8.69 23.34 13.27
CA VAL A 41 -9.79 22.39 13.43
C VAL A 41 -10.19 21.74 12.12
N PHE A 42 -10.42 20.44 12.18
CA PHE A 42 -11.05 19.66 11.14
C PHE A 42 -12.26 18.94 11.72
N ALA A 43 -13.44 19.20 11.18
CA ALA A 43 -14.71 18.71 11.72
C ALA A 43 -15.61 18.17 10.60
N PRO A 44 -15.35 16.96 10.11
CA PRO A 44 -16.21 16.32 9.13
C PRO A 44 -17.52 15.82 9.75
N THR A 45 -18.53 15.57 8.92
CA THR A 45 -19.75 14.87 9.36
C THR A 45 -19.52 13.36 9.27
N PHE A 46 -19.58 12.65 10.39
CA PHE A 46 -19.45 11.20 10.39
C PHE A 46 -20.74 10.56 9.87
N VAL A 47 -20.63 9.69 8.87
CA VAL A 47 -21.78 8.99 8.27
C VAL A 47 -21.50 7.49 8.21
N GLU A 48 -22.51 6.69 8.49
CA GLU A 48 -22.52 5.27 8.18
C GLU A 48 -23.05 5.10 6.77
N MET A 49 -22.30 4.36 5.94
CA MET A 49 -22.77 3.94 4.62
C MET A 49 -23.41 2.57 4.76
N SER A 50 -24.73 2.53 4.77
CA SER A 50 -25.53 1.30 4.79
C SER A 50 -26.09 1.00 3.41
N GLN A 51 -26.41 -0.26 3.10
CA GLN A 51 -27.23 -0.55 1.92
C GLN A 51 -28.71 -0.49 2.31
N ASP A 52 -29.52 0.13 1.45
CA ASP A 52 -30.97 0.10 1.54
C ASP A 52 -31.46 -1.36 1.46
N ALA A 53 -32.29 -1.78 2.42
CA ALA A 53 -32.82 -3.13 2.47
C ALA A 53 -33.74 -3.46 1.29
N GLU A 54 -34.36 -2.44 0.69
CA GLU A 54 -35.31 -2.61 -0.42
C GLU A 54 -34.63 -2.48 -1.80
N ASN A 55 -33.65 -1.59 -1.92
CA ASN A 55 -33.11 -1.18 -3.24
C ASN A 55 -31.60 -1.43 -3.40
N GLY A 56 -30.89 -1.86 -2.35
CA GLY A 56 -29.44 -2.08 -2.35
C GLY A 56 -28.58 -0.81 -2.55
N LYS A 57 -29.20 0.37 -2.61
CA LYS A 57 -28.50 1.65 -2.80
C LYS A 57 -27.79 2.06 -1.51
N PRO A 58 -26.61 2.69 -1.59
CA PRO A 58 -25.96 3.25 -0.41
C PRO A 58 -26.83 4.36 0.19
N VAL A 59 -27.20 4.21 1.45
CA VAL A 59 -27.92 5.19 2.26
C VAL A 59 -27.00 5.69 3.35
N GLU A 60 -26.81 7.00 3.37
CA GLU A 60 -26.08 7.72 4.41
C GLU A 60 -26.92 7.83 5.67
N ARG A 61 -26.39 7.35 6.79
CA ARG A 61 -26.97 7.56 8.12
C ARG A 61 -25.99 8.37 8.95
N PRO A 62 -26.32 9.61 9.36
CA PRO A 62 -25.46 10.37 10.25
C PRO A 62 -25.17 9.56 11.52
N LEU A 63 -23.89 9.37 11.82
CA LEU A 63 -23.50 8.73 13.07
C LEU A 63 -23.57 9.76 14.21
N LEU A 64 -23.92 9.29 15.40
CA LEU A 64 -23.95 10.10 16.62
C LEU A 64 -22.54 10.41 17.17
N TYR A 65 -21.47 10.09 16.42
CA TYR A 65 -20.13 10.45 16.81
C TYR A 65 -19.92 11.95 16.60
N HIS A 66 -19.78 12.67 17.70
CA HIS A 66 -19.55 14.11 17.73
C HIS A 66 -18.06 14.46 17.71
N TYR A 67 -17.25 13.69 16.98
CA TYR A 67 -15.81 13.87 16.98
C TYR A 67 -15.39 15.07 16.12
N VAL A 68 -14.46 15.86 16.64
CA VAL A 68 -13.75 16.91 15.92
C VAL A 68 -12.26 16.78 16.22
N PHE A 69 -11.44 17.12 15.22
CA PHE A 69 -9.99 17.07 15.33
C PHE A 69 -9.45 18.48 15.54
N VAL A 70 -8.71 18.71 16.61
CA VAL A 70 -8.17 20.04 16.94
C VAL A 70 -6.64 19.97 17.06
N ARG A 71 -5.92 20.82 16.32
CA ARG A 71 -4.45 20.92 16.40
C ARG A 71 -4.05 22.01 17.37
N GLY A 72 -3.27 21.66 18.38
CA GLY A 72 -2.75 22.63 19.34
C GLY A 72 -1.74 22.02 20.28
N CYS A 73 -1.19 22.85 21.18
CA CYS A 73 -0.52 22.32 22.36
C CYS A 73 -1.57 21.85 23.38
N LEU A 74 -1.18 20.94 24.27
CA LEU A 74 -2.12 20.36 25.23
C LEU A 74 -2.77 21.42 26.15
N ASP A 75 -2.03 22.45 26.53
CA ASP A 75 -2.54 23.47 27.45
C ASP A 75 -3.58 24.37 26.79
N ASP A 76 -3.38 24.79 25.54
CA ASP A 76 -4.39 25.56 24.80
C ASP A 76 -5.69 24.76 24.61
N VAL A 77 -5.57 23.46 24.30
CA VAL A 77 -6.75 22.59 24.12
C VAL A 77 -7.44 22.32 25.46
N ARG A 78 -6.71 22.27 26.57
CA ARG A 78 -7.32 22.20 27.92
C ARG A 78 -8.08 23.47 28.25
N VAL A 79 -7.54 24.64 27.90
CA VAL A 79 -8.24 25.92 28.09
C VAL A 79 -9.50 25.95 27.25
N LEU A 80 -9.45 25.50 25.99
CA LEU A 80 -10.63 25.35 25.12
C LEU A 80 -11.71 24.49 25.81
N CYS A 81 -11.38 23.27 26.22
CA CYS A 81 -12.33 22.34 26.86
C CYS A 81 -12.89 22.85 28.20
N ARG A 82 -12.19 23.76 28.90
CA ARG A 82 -12.66 24.36 30.16
C ARG A 82 -13.53 25.59 29.96
N THR A 83 -13.26 26.38 28.92
CA THR A 83 -13.86 27.70 28.71
C THR A 83 -15.03 27.66 27.73
N VAL A 84 -14.98 26.78 26.73
CA VAL A 84 -16.01 26.65 25.70
C VAL A 84 -16.86 25.43 25.98
N THR A 85 -18.14 25.66 26.30
CA THR A 85 -19.10 24.58 26.57
C THR A 85 -19.29 23.68 25.35
N GLY A 86 -19.34 22.36 25.59
CA GLY A 86 -19.60 21.34 24.56
C GLY A 86 -18.36 20.58 24.11
N PHE A 87 -17.15 21.12 24.33
CA PHE A 87 -15.90 20.41 24.05
C PHE A 87 -15.48 19.51 25.22
N SER A 88 -15.05 18.30 24.91
CA SER A 88 -14.42 17.40 25.87
C SER A 88 -13.42 16.47 25.20
N PHE A 89 -12.39 16.05 25.95
CA PHE A 89 -11.40 15.12 25.42
C PHE A 89 -11.97 13.71 25.26
N VAL A 90 -11.61 13.05 24.16
CA VAL A 90 -11.75 11.60 24.03
C VAL A 90 -10.58 10.94 24.76
N LEU A 91 -10.90 10.01 25.67
CA LEU A 91 -9.88 9.25 26.39
C LEU A 91 -9.32 8.14 25.52
N ASN A 92 -8.02 7.92 25.64
CA ASN A 92 -7.35 6.81 24.99
C ASN A 92 -7.14 5.68 25.99
N TYR A 93 -7.90 4.60 25.82
CA TYR A 93 -7.89 3.46 26.75
C TYR A 93 -6.83 2.40 26.40
N ALA A 94 -6.14 2.52 25.26
CA ALA A 94 -5.20 1.50 24.78
C ALA A 94 -3.83 2.05 24.38
N GLY A 95 -3.54 3.33 24.66
CA GLY A 95 -2.24 3.93 24.36
C GLY A 95 -1.60 4.59 25.57
N GLU A 96 -0.35 4.98 25.40
CA GLU A 96 0.48 5.58 26.46
C GLU A 96 -0.01 6.98 26.87
N ASN A 97 -0.58 7.72 25.93
CA ASN A 97 -1.12 9.06 26.18
C ASN A 97 -2.55 8.99 26.70
N ARG A 98 -2.86 9.79 27.73
CA ARG A 98 -4.21 9.88 28.34
C ARG A 98 -5.32 10.29 27.35
N TYR A 99 -4.99 11.18 26.42
CA TYR A 99 -5.95 11.74 25.46
C TYR A 99 -5.70 11.17 24.07
N MET A 100 -6.79 10.92 23.34
CA MET A 100 -6.74 10.41 21.97
C MET A 100 -6.14 11.46 21.05
N THR A 101 -5.17 11.04 20.25
CA THR A 101 -4.54 11.85 19.20
C THR A 101 -4.49 11.06 17.91
N VAL A 102 -4.47 11.77 16.79
CA VAL A 102 -4.28 11.18 15.45
C VAL A 102 -2.98 11.68 14.84
N THR A 103 -2.36 10.82 14.02
CA THR A 103 -1.15 11.23 13.29
C THR A 103 -1.53 12.23 12.18
N PRO A 104 -0.60 13.11 11.77
CA PRO A 104 -0.80 13.95 10.60
C PRO A 104 -1.17 13.15 9.34
N ALA A 105 -0.56 11.96 9.17
CA ALA A 105 -0.86 11.07 8.05
C ALA A 105 -2.32 10.58 8.08
N SER A 106 -2.82 10.13 9.24
CA SER A 106 -4.22 9.72 9.42
C SER A 106 -5.18 10.87 9.14
N LEU A 107 -4.84 12.08 9.57
CA LEU A 107 -5.69 13.25 9.35
C LEU A 107 -5.74 13.64 7.87
N GLU A 108 -4.61 13.66 7.17
CA GLU A 108 -4.59 13.94 5.73
C GLU A 108 -5.39 12.88 4.95
N ALA A 109 -5.30 11.62 5.38
CA ALA A 109 -6.16 10.56 4.88
C ALA A 109 -7.66 10.87 5.08
N PHE A 110 -8.07 11.28 6.29
CA PHE A 110 -9.47 11.67 6.53
C PHE A 110 -9.88 12.88 5.69
N ARG A 111 -8.98 13.84 5.48
CA ARG A 111 -9.23 15.01 4.62
C ARG A 111 -9.42 14.62 3.17
N ILE A 112 -8.61 13.70 2.64
CA ILE A 112 -8.77 13.16 1.27
C ILE A 112 -10.14 12.50 1.13
N ILE A 113 -10.49 11.60 2.06
CA ILE A 113 -11.78 10.91 2.04
C ILE A 113 -12.92 11.93 2.14
N ALA A 114 -12.90 12.80 3.15
CA ALA A 114 -13.95 13.78 3.37
C ALA A 114 -14.14 14.70 2.16
N ARG A 115 -13.07 15.19 1.51
CA ARG A 115 -13.18 16.04 0.31
C ARG A 115 -13.93 15.35 -0.83
N LEU A 116 -13.74 14.05 -1.00
CA LEU A 116 -14.39 13.26 -2.06
C LEU A 116 -15.84 12.89 -1.73
N TYR A 117 -16.21 12.92 -0.46
CA TYR A 117 -17.58 12.67 0.03
C TYR A 117 -18.23 13.94 0.59
N GLU A 118 -17.92 15.12 0.02
CA GLU A 118 -18.57 16.40 0.37
C GLU A 118 -18.51 16.75 1.87
N TYR A 119 -17.34 16.53 2.49
CA TYR A 119 -17.08 16.67 3.93
C TYR A 119 -17.87 15.73 4.84
N LYS A 120 -18.47 14.68 4.27
CA LYS A 120 -18.96 13.52 5.01
C LYS A 120 -17.83 12.49 5.08
N LEU A 121 -17.58 11.92 6.24
CA LEU A 121 -16.56 10.90 6.45
C LEU A 121 -17.28 9.56 6.66
N PRO A 122 -17.27 8.66 5.66
CA PRO A 122 -17.85 7.33 5.81
C PRO A 122 -17.08 6.54 6.86
N CYS A 123 -17.79 6.04 7.87
CA CYS A 123 -17.24 5.28 8.97
C CYS A 123 -18.08 4.05 9.31
N PHE A 124 -17.45 3.06 9.95
CA PHE A 124 -18.14 1.92 10.54
C PHE A 124 -17.45 1.46 11.84
N SER A 125 -18.16 0.63 12.63
CA SER A 125 -17.58 0.03 13.83
C SER A 125 -16.55 -1.05 13.50
N VAL A 126 -15.34 -0.90 14.03
CA VAL A 126 -14.17 -1.77 13.76
C VAL A 126 -14.37 -3.18 14.28
N ASP A 127 -15.38 -3.42 15.14
CA ASP A 127 -15.69 -4.72 15.75
C ASP A 127 -15.87 -5.87 14.74
N ASN A 128 -16.17 -5.55 13.47
CA ASN A 128 -16.41 -6.52 12.40
C ASN A 128 -15.24 -6.70 11.41
N VAL A 129 -14.15 -5.92 11.52
CA VAL A 129 -13.04 -5.98 10.55
C VAL A 129 -11.69 -5.98 11.26
N THR A 130 -10.98 -7.11 11.18
CA THR A 130 -9.61 -7.21 11.67
C THR A 130 -8.67 -6.48 10.72
N LEU A 131 -8.33 -5.22 11.04
CA LEU A 131 -7.38 -4.41 10.27
C LEU A 131 -6.00 -5.08 10.13
N GLU A 132 -5.61 -5.94 11.07
CA GLU A 132 -4.35 -6.70 11.01
C GLU A 132 -4.28 -7.69 9.83
N GLN A 133 -5.42 -8.04 9.23
CA GLN A 133 -5.50 -8.95 8.07
C GLN A 133 -5.36 -8.24 6.70
N GLY A 134 -5.30 -6.90 6.71
CA GLY A 134 -5.14 -6.07 5.53
C GLY A 134 -3.68 -5.72 5.21
N ASP A 135 -3.42 -5.44 3.94
CA ASP A 135 -2.11 -4.95 3.51
C ASP A 135 -2.07 -3.43 3.71
N GLU A 136 -0.97 -2.88 4.21
CA GLU A 136 -0.75 -1.44 4.26
C GLU A 136 -0.38 -0.96 2.85
N VAL A 137 -1.17 -0.03 2.31
CA VAL A 137 -1.02 0.43 0.93
C VAL A 137 -1.14 1.95 0.83
N GLU A 138 -0.65 2.48 -0.28
CA GLU A 138 -0.88 3.83 -0.74
C GLU A 138 -1.61 3.81 -2.10
N VAL A 139 -2.62 4.66 -2.28
CA VAL A 139 -3.28 4.83 -3.57
C VAL A 139 -2.41 5.74 -4.45
N MET A 140 -2.02 5.25 -5.62
CA MET A 140 -1.18 6.00 -6.56
C MET A 140 -1.97 6.63 -7.70
N VAL A 141 -3.21 6.18 -7.96
CA VAL A 141 -4.02 6.62 -9.09
C VAL A 141 -5.48 6.83 -8.69
N GLY A 142 -6.12 7.82 -9.32
CA GLY A 142 -7.53 8.11 -9.15
C GLY A 142 -7.80 9.19 -8.10
N PRO A 143 -9.07 9.39 -7.71
CA PRO A 143 -9.47 10.49 -6.83
C PRO A 143 -8.85 10.40 -5.43
N PHE A 144 -8.56 9.18 -4.97
CA PHE A 144 -7.96 8.92 -3.66
C PHE A 144 -6.42 8.93 -3.69
N ALA A 145 -5.76 9.42 -4.74
CA ALA A 145 -4.29 9.42 -4.81
C ALA A 145 -3.64 10.11 -3.58
N GLY A 146 -2.58 9.49 -3.05
CA GLY A 146 -1.92 9.89 -1.80
C GLY A 146 -2.58 9.35 -0.52
N LEU A 147 -3.72 8.64 -0.63
CA LEU A 147 -4.37 8.00 0.52
C LEU A 147 -3.57 6.76 0.95
N THR A 148 -3.14 6.75 2.21
CA THR A 148 -2.46 5.60 2.83
C THR A 148 -3.35 4.97 3.91
N GLY A 149 -3.45 3.65 3.92
CA GLY A 149 -4.24 2.92 4.91
C GLY A 149 -4.20 1.40 4.73
N THR A 150 -5.10 0.72 5.44
CA THR A 150 -5.21 -0.74 5.41
C THR A 150 -6.16 -1.19 4.30
N TYR A 151 -5.64 -1.85 3.29
CA TYR A 151 -6.40 -2.41 2.18
C TYR A 151 -6.99 -3.77 2.52
N ILE A 152 -8.32 -3.86 2.46
CA ILE A 152 -9.09 -5.09 2.59
C ILE A 152 -9.64 -5.47 1.21
N SER A 153 -9.05 -6.50 0.63
CA SER A 153 -9.53 -7.07 -0.64
C SER A 153 -10.89 -7.74 -0.44
N ARG A 154 -11.84 -7.49 -1.34
CA ARG A 154 -13.05 -8.31 -1.41
C ARG A 154 -12.70 -9.64 -2.07
N LYS A 155 -13.14 -10.75 -1.47
CA LYS A 155 -12.89 -12.09 -2.03
C LYS A 155 -13.48 -12.17 -3.44
N GLY A 156 -12.66 -12.60 -4.41
CA GLY A 156 -13.08 -12.78 -5.80
C GLY A 156 -13.28 -11.49 -6.62
N ALA A 157 -12.93 -10.31 -6.09
CA ALA A 157 -13.03 -9.05 -6.81
C ALA A 157 -11.67 -8.39 -7.03
N SER A 158 -11.54 -7.61 -8.10
CA SER A 158 -10.36 -6.77 -8.40
C SER A 158 -10.32 -5.46 -7.60
N GLN A 159 -11.29 -5.26 -6.72
CA GLN A 159 -11.47 -4.07 -5.90
C GLN A 159 -11.52 -4.43 -4.41
N GLY A 160 -11.17 -3.46 -3.59
CA GLY A 160 -11.19 -3.55 -2.14
C GLY A 160 -11.53 -2.20 -1.52
N ASN A 161 -11.48 -2.16 -0.20
CA ASN A 161 -11.68 -0.94 0.57
C ASN A 161 -10.39 -0.57 1.28
N ILE A 162 -10.13 0.72 1.44
CA ILE A 162 -9.04 1.21 2.31
C ILE A 162 -9.66 1.71 3.60
N LEU A 163 -9.13 1.22 4.71
CA LEU A 163 -9.58 1.50 6.06
C LEU A 163 -8.53 2.27 6.84
N ILE A 164 -8.97 3.26 7.60
CA ILE A 164 -8.10 4.17 8.34
C ILE A 164 -8.73 4.39 9.72
N SER A 165 -8.06 3.90 10.76
CA SER A 165 -8.56 3.99 12.14
C SER A 165 -8.67 5.44 12.59
N VAL A 166 -9.86 5.85 13.02
CA VAL A 166 -10.14 7.13 13.68
C VAL A 166 -9.97 6.98 15.20
N THR A 167 -10.54 5.92 15.75
CA THR A 167 -10.36 5.48 17.14
C THR A 167 -10.14 3.96 17.14
N GLN A 168 -10.09 3.35 18.34
CA GLN A 168 -9.99 1.90 18.49
C GLN A 168 -11.23 1.16 17.94
N SER A 169 -12.40 1.80 17.99
CA SER A 169 -13.68 1.22 17.58
C SER A 169 -14.28 1.84 16.32
N LEU A 170 -13.67 2.90 15.76
CA LEU A 170 -14.19 3.61 14.59
C LEU A 170 -13.12 3.73 13.51
N ALA A 171 -13.44 3.35 12.28
CA ALA A 171 -12.56 3.54 11.11
C ALA A 171 -13.28 4.29 10.00
N ALA A 172 -12.55 5.16 9.31
CA ALA A 172 -12.96 5.78 8.06
C ALA A 172 -12.66 4.88 6.86
N VAL A 173 -13.43 5.04 5.79
CA VAL A 173 -13.41 4.11 4.63
C VAL A 173 -13.37 4.85 3.31
N ALA A 174 -12.49 4.38 2.41
CA ALA A 174 -12.59 4.61 0.98
C ALA A 174 -13.03 3.32 0.28
N TYR A 175 -14.15 3.36 -0.44
CA TYR A 175 -14.75 2.22 -1.12
C TYR A 175 -14.23 2.03 -2.55
N ASP A 176 -14.36 0.79 -3.05
CA ASP A 176 -14.20 0.41 -4.47
C ASP A 176 -12.84 0.78 -5.10
N ILE A 177 -11.78 0.73 -4.29
CA ILE A 177 -10.42 0.98 -4.75
C ILE A 177 -9.90 -0.24 -5.50
N ARG A 178 -9.47 -0.05 -6.75
CA ARG A 178 -8.89 -1.14 -7.55
C ARG A 178 -7.52 -1.55 -7.03
N ALA A 179 -7.23 -2.85 -7.07
CA ALA A 179 -5.96 -3.41 -6.63
C ALA A 179 -4.76 -2.90 -7.46
N ASP A 180 -4.93 -2.62 -8.75
CA ASP A 180 -3.86 -2.06 -9.58
C ASP A 180 -3.62 -0.56 -9.33
N TYR A 181 -4.51 0.10 -8.57
CA TYR A 181 -4.34 1.51 -8.23
C TYR A 181 -3.45 1.72 -7.01
N VAL A 182 -3.22 0.67 -6.23
CA VAL A 182 -2.52 0.74 -4.96
C VAL A 182 -1.10 0.18 -5.06
N ARG A 183 -0.18 0.84 -4.35
CA ARG A 183 1.17 0.37 -4.06
C ARG A 183 1.20 -0.23 -2.67
N VAL A 184 1.81 -1.41 -2.53
CA VAL A 184 1.93 -2.08 -1.23
C VAL A 184 3.12 -1.51 -0.48
N ILE A 185 2.86 -0.95 0.70
CA ILE A 185 3.90 -0.49 1.63
C ILE A 185 4.36 -1.68 2.49
N ARG A 186 3.41 -2.47 2.99
CA ARG A 186 3.70 -3.63 3.83
C ARG A 186 2.57 -4.65 3.74
N PHE A 187 2.90 -5.93 3.64
CA PHE A 187 1.89 -6.98 3.70
C PHE A 187 1.41 -7.22 5.14
N ALA A 188 0.19 -7.73 5.28
CA ALA A 188 -0.33 -8.21 6.56
C ALA A 188 0.68 -9.17 7.24
N LYS A 189 0.77 -9.13 8.58
CA LYS A 189 1.65 -10.03 9.33
C LYS A 189 1.24 -11.49 9.11
N ASP A 190 2.23 -12.39 9.12
CA ASP A 190 2.05 -13.84 8.94
C ASP A 190 1.31 -14.26 7.66
N SER A 191 1.29 -13.38 6.66
CA SER A 191 0.63 -13.61 5.37
C SER A 191 1.59 -14.21 4.35
N LYS A 192 1.11 -15.23 3.61
CA LYS A 192 1.80 -15.77 2.44
C LYS A 192 1.64 -14.91 1.18
N ARG A 193 0.81 -13.86 1.22
CA ARG A 193 0.46 -13.03 0.05
C ARG A 193 1.67 -12.44 -0.68
N ALA A 194 2.70 -12.03 0.05
CA ALA A 194 3.92 -11.51 -0.55
C ALA A 194 4.58 -12.56 -1.46
N TYR A 195 4.77 -13.77 -0.92
CA TYR A 195 5.32 -14.90 -1.64
C TYR A 195 4.44 -15.28 -2.84
N ASP A 196 3.13 -15.41 -2.62
CA ASP A 196 2.19 -15.81 -3.67
C ASP A 196 2.18 -14.82 -4.85
N GLN A 197 2.21 -13.51 -4.58
CA GLN A 197 2.26 -12.47 -5.62
C GLN A 197 3.60 -12.48 -6.37
N ILE A 198 4.71 -12.68 -5.66
CA ILE A 198 6.05 -12.79 -6.26
C ILE A 198 6.12 -14.02 -7.18
N GLU A 199 5.69 -15.20 -6.72
CA GLU A 199 5.71 -16.42 -7.53
C GLU A 199 4.78 -16.33 -8.75
N ALA A 200 3.59 -15.74 -8.58
CA ALA A 200 2.62 -15.57 -9.66
C ALA A 200 3.10 -14.61 -10.76
N PHE A 201 4.09 -13.75 -10.48
CA PHE A 201 4.67 -12.84 -11.45
C PHE A 201 5.71 -13.52 -12.36
N ILE A 202 6.43 -14.53 -11.85
CA ILE A 202 7.58 -15.13 -12.56
C ILE A 202 7.23 -15.63 -13.96
N PRO A 203 6.14 -16.39 -14.20
CA PRO A 203 5.84 -16.88 -15.55
C PRO A 203 5.61 -15.75 -16.56
N ARG A 204 5.00 -14.63 -16.11
CA ARG A 204 4.79 -13.46 -16.96
C ARG A 204 6.10 -12.76 -17.29
N LEU A 205 6.99 -12.63 -16.31
CA LEU A 205 8.31 -12.06 -16.52
C LEU A 205 9.16 -12.90 -17.48
N LEU A 206 9.16 -14.23 -17.33
CA LEU A 206 9.89 -15.13 -18.23
C LEU A 206 9.38 -15.04 -19.67
N MET A 207 8.05 -14.94 -19.84
CA MET A 207 7.47 -14.69 -21.16
C MET A 207 7.94 -13.35 -21.75
N ALA A 208 7.95 -12.27 -20.95
CA ALA A 208 8.45 -10.96 -21.38
C ALA A 208 9.94 -10.98 -21.72
N LEU A 209 10.72 -11.76 -20.97
CA LEU A 209 12.17 -11.92 -21.18
C LEU A 209 12.49 -12.52 -22.56
N ARG A 210 11.65 -13.43 -23.08
CA ARG A 210 11.80 -13.94 -24.45
C ARG A 210 11.60 -12.87 -25.50
N TYR A 211 10.51 -12.08 -25.39
CA TYR A 211 10.27 -10.97 -26.31
C TYR A 211 11.43 -9.97 -26.30
N TYR A 212 11.94 -9.66 -25.10
CA TYR A 212 13.11 -8.81 -24.94
C TYR A 212 14.36 -9.38 -25.62
N HIS A 213 14.66 -10.66 -25.39
CA HIS A 213 15.78 -11.35 -26.03
C HIS A 213 15.68 -11.39 -27.55
N ASP A 214 14.50 -11.72 -28.08
CA ASP A 214 14.26 -11.85 -29.52
C ASP A 214 14.18 -10.48 -30.23
N GLY A 215 14.15 -9.38 -29.48
CA GLY A 215 13.93 -8.03 -30.01
C GLY A 215 12.53 -7.84 -30.60
N THR A 216 11.55 -8.62 -30.15
CA THR A 216 10.18 -8.61 -30.69
C THR A 216 9.24 -7.78 -29.81
N LYS A 217 8.17 -7.25 -30.41
CA LYS A 217 7.22 -6.40 -29.70
C LYS A 217 6.32 -7.23 -28.77
N MET A 218 6.31 -6.88 -27.49
CA MET A 218 5.36 -7.42 -26.51
C MET A 218 3.95 -6.90 -26.73
N ASP A 219 2.94 -7.73 -26.43
CA ASP A 219 1.56 -7.28 -26.36
C ASP A 219 1.33 -6.32 -25.17
N SER A 220 0.41 -5.39 -25.38
CA SER A 220 -0.06 -4.40 -24.42
C SER A 220 -0.48 -4.99 -23.07
N LEU A 221 -1.12 -6.16 -23.05
CA LEU A 221 -1.54 -6.81 -21.81
C LEU A 221 -0.34 -7.27 -20.96
N LEU A 222 0.70 -7.78 -21.61
CA LEU A 222 1.92 -8.20 -20.93
C LEU A 222 2.66 -6.99 -20.35
N ILE A 223 2.81 -5.93 -21.13
CA ILE A 223 3.41 -4.67 -20.68
C ILE A 223 2.65 -4.13 -19.46
N SER A 224 1.32 -4.11 -19.52
CA SER A 224 0.46 -3.68 -18.41
C SER A 224 0.71 -4.50 -17.13
N HIS A 225 0.82 -5.83 -17.24
CA HIS A 225 1.14 -6.67 -16.08
C HIS A 225 2.51 -6.35 -15.46
N LEU A 226 3.53 -6.08 -16.27
CA LEU A 226 4.86 -5.71 -15.79
C LEU A 226 4.82 -4.35 -15.08
N VAL A 227 4.19 -3.34 -15.70
CA VAL A 227 4.06 -1.99 -15.15
C VAL A 227 3.31 -2.01 -13.81
N VAL A 228 2.17 -2.70 -13.77
CA VAL A 228 1.36 -2.82 -12.54
C VAL A 228 2.14 -3.51 -11.43
N PHE A 229 2.85 -4.60 -11.75
CA PHE A 229 3.66 -5.30 -10.74
C PHE A 229 4.79 -4.40 -10.19
N CYS A 230 5.52 -3.71 -11.07
CA CYS A 230 6.61 -2.81 -10.65
C CYS A 230 6.09 -1.72 -9.74
N ARG A 231 5.06 -0.97 -10.17
CA ARG A 231 4.48 0.12 -9.38
C ARG A 231 3.90 -0.37 -8.05
N ARG A 232 3.29 -1.56 -8.04
CA ARG A 232 2.67 -2.12 -6.84
C ARG A 232 3.70 -2.56 -5.80
N MET A 233 4.90 -2.96 -6.23
CA MET A 233 5.88 -3.65 -5.38
C MET A 233 7.18 -2.87 -5.16
N GLU A 234 7.42 -1.76 -5.85
CA GLU A 234 8.69 -1.00 -5.82
C GLU A 234 9.17 -0.62 -4.40
N ASP A 235 8.26 -0.18 -3.54
CA ASP A 235 8.58 0.35 -2.20
C ASP A 235 8.16 -0.57 -1.05
N VAL A 236 7.82 -1.83 -1.37
CA VAL A 236 7.32 -2.75 -0.34
C VAL A 236 8.41 -3.09 0.68
N ARG A 237 8.01 -3.07 1.95
CA ARG A 237 8.81 -3.48 3.09
C ARG A 237 8.51 -4.93 3.41
N LEU A 238 9.52 -5.77 3.26
CA LEU A 238 9.46 -7.20 3.55
C LEU A 238 10.38 -7.50 4.73
N ASN A 239 9.90 -8.33 5.66
CA ASN A 239 10.68 -8.74 6.84
C ASN A 239 11.53 -10.01 6.56
N ASN A 240 11.74 -10.36 5.29
CA ASN A 240 12.46 -11.57 4.89
C ASN A 240 13.38 -11.24 3.71
N ASP A 241 14.68 -11.16 4.01
CA ASP A 241 15.70 -10.79 3.04
C ASP A 241 15.78 -11.73 1.83
N LYS A 242 15.43 -13.02 1.98
CA LYS A 242 15.42 -13.97 0.86
C LYS A 242 14.29 -13.68 -0.11
N VAL A 243 13.11 -13.36 0.43
CA VAL A 243 11.94 -12.98 -0.37
C VAL A 243 12.17 -11.60 -0.99
N ASP A 244 12.75 -10.67 -0.25
CA ASP A 244 13.10 -9.34 -0.77
C ASP A 244 14.13 -9.44 -1.89
N SER A 245 15.22 -10.20 -1.70
CA SER A 245 16.21 -10.45 -2.75
C SER A 245 15.57 -11.01 -4.03
N LYS A 246 14.64 -11.97 -3.89
CA LYS A 246 13.88 -12.50 -5.02
C LYS A 246 12.96 -11.44 -5.67
N LEU A 247 12.31 -10.58 -4.88
CA LEU A 247 11.54 -9.47 -5.43
C LEU A 247 12.43 -8.50 -6.21
N GLN A 248 13.59 -8.13 -5.66
CA GLN A 248 14.48 -7.15 -6.28
C GLN A 248 15.02 -7.63 -7.62
N ILE A 249 15.38 -8.90 -7.79
CA ILE A 249 15.80 -9.41 -9.10
C ILE A 249 14.66 -9.37 -10.13
N LEU A 250 13.42 -9.63 -9.71
CA LEU A 250 12.25 -9.53 -10.59
C LEU A 250 11.97 -8.08 -11.00
N LEU A 251 12.01 -7.15 -10.05
CA LEU A 251 11.85 -5.71 -10.32
C LEU A 251 12.96 -5.17 -11.21
N MET A 252 14.21 -5.54 -10.93
CA MET A 252 15.36 -5.17 -11.75
C MET A 252 15.16 -5.63 -13.20
N THR A 253 14.82 -6.90 -13.39
CA THR A 253 14.66 -7.47 -14.74
C THR A 253 13.45 -6.89 -15.47
N ALA A 254 12.32 -6.72 -14.78
CA ALA A 254 11.13 -6.13 -15.37
C ALA A 254 11.36 -4.67 -15.79
N ASN A 255 12.05 -3.87 -14.97
CA ASN A 255 12.36 -2.48 -15.31
C ASN A 255 13.37 -2.37 -16.46
N MET A 256 14.34 -3.29 -16.57
CA MET A 256 15.22 -3.38 -17.73
C MET A 256 14.40 -3.63 -19.01
N ILE A 257 13.50 -4.63 -18.98
CA ILE A 257 12.63 -4.95 -20.12
C ILE A 257 11.72 -3.78 -20.52
N LEU A 258 11.22 -3.03 -19.54
CA LEU A 258 10.37 -1.85 -19.75
C LEU A 258 11.16 -0.59 -20.17
N GLY A 259 12.49 -0.58 -20.05
CA GLY A 259 13.32 0.61 -20.29
C GLY A 259 13.33 1.64 -19.15
N ASN A 260 12.83 1.29 -17.96
CA ASN A 260 12.77 2.17 -16.80
C ASN A 260 14.10 2.14 -16.03
N MET A 261 15.10 2.88 -16.52
CA MET A 261 16.48 2.77 -16.02
C MET A 261 16.66 3.23 -14.57
N ASP A 262 15.94 4.25 -14.11
CA ASP A 262 16.04 4.73 -12.73
C ASP A 262 15.60 3.65 -11.73
N ASP A 263 14.47 3.00 -11.99
CA ASP A 263 13.94 1.95 -11.13
C ASP A 263 14.71 0.63 -11.28
N TYR A 264 15.30 0.38 -12.46
CA TYR A 264 16.31 -0.67 -12.63
C TYR A 264 17.49 -0.47 -11.67
N PHE A 265 18.09 0.72 -11.62
CA PHE A 265 19.26 0.97 -10.76
C PHE A 265 18.90 0.92 -9.27
N LYS A 266 17.72 1.40 -8.88
CA LYS A 266 17.22 1.26 -7.49
C LYS A 266 17.08 -0.21 -7.10
N ALA A 267 16.41 -1.01 -7.93
CA ALA A 267 16.21 -2.43 -7.68
C ALA A 267 17.53 -3.20 -7.67
N LYS A 268 18.45 -2.89 -8.62
CA LYS A 268 19.80 -3.47 -8.67
C LYS A 268 20.58 -3.19 -7.40
N THR A 269 20.60 -1.93 -6.94
CA THR A 269 21.33 -1.54 -5.71
C THR A 269 20.81 -2.30 -4.49
N ARG A 270 19.49 -2.45 -4.37
CA ARG A 270 18.88 -3.24 -3.28
C ARG A 270 19.16 -4.73 -3.43
N PHE A 271 19.13 -5.26 -4.65
CA PHE A 271 19.47 -6.65 -4.95
C PHE A 271 20.92 -6.98 -4.59
N ASP A 272 21.90 -6.16 -5.00
CA ASP A 272 23.32 -6.40 -4.76
C ASP A 272 23.63 -6.53 -3.26
N ARG A 273 22.93 -5.76 -2.41
CA ARG A 273 23.02 -5.86 -0.95
C ARG A 273 22.45 -7.18 -0.40
N LEU A 274 21.44 -7.74 -1.05
CA LEU A 274 20.67 -8.90 -0.58
C LEU A 274 21.02 -10.21 -1.30
N ALA A 275 21.77 -10.18 -2.40
CA ALA A 275 22.01 -11.33 -3.28
C ALA A 275 22.64 -12.52 -2.54
N ARG A 276 23.50 -12.24 -1.55
CA ARG A 276 24.17 -13.27 -0.72
C ARG A 276 23.20 -14.11 0.12
N GLN A 277 21.97 -13.64 0.33
CA GLN A 277 20.95 -14.35 1.12
C GLN A 277 20.27 -15.48 0.31
N ILE A 278 20.46 -15.54 -1.00
CA ILE A 278 19.85 -16.55 -1.87
C ILE A 278 20.61 -17.87 -1.73
N THR A 279 20.07 -18.79 -0.93
CA THR A 279 20.63 -20.14 -0.72
C THR A 279 19.91 -21.23 -1.51
N ASN A 280 18.71 -20.95 -2.02
CA ASN A 280 17.91 -21.93 -2.75
C ASN A 280 18.41 -22.07 -4.19
N GLN A 281 18.82 -23.29 -4.60
CA GLN A 281 19.37 -23.57 -5.93
C GLN A 281 18.45 -23.13 -7.09
N LEU A 282 17.14 -23.36 -7.00
CA LEU A 282 16.21 -22.92 -8.07
C LEU A 282 16.10 -21.40 -8.15
N THR A 283 16.24 -20.71 -7.01
CA THR A 283 16.26 -19.24 -6.99
C THR A 283 17.59 -18.70 -7.52
N GLN A 284 18.72 -19.36 -7.22
CA GLN A 284 20.01 -19.03 -7.82
C GLN A 284 19.98 -19.23 -9.34
N ALA A 285 19.39 -20.33 -9.81
CA ALA A 285 19.18 -20.57 -11.23
C ALA A 285 18.25 -19.53 -11.86
N LEU A 286 17.18 -19.10 -11.18
CA LEU A 286 16.36 -17.98 -11.66
C LEU A 286 17.21 -16.70 -11.80
N VAL A 287 18.02 -16.35 -10.80
CA VAL A 287 18.88 -15.15 -10.83
C VAL A 287 19.85 -15.21 -12.00
N ILE A 288 20.55 -16.34 -12.20
CA ILE A 288 21.49 -16.52 -13.30
C ILE A 288 20.80 -16.33 -14.64
N LEU A 289 19.62 -16.94 -14.83
CA LEU A 289 18.85 -16.82 -16.06
C LEU A 289 18.48 -15.36 -16.35
N LEU A 290 17.86 -14.69 -15.38
CA LEU A 290 17.38 -13.33 -15.55
C LEU A 290 18.53 -12.35 -15.82
N THR A 291 19.62 -12.46 -15.07
CA THR A 291 20.80 -11.60 -15.25
C THR A 291 21.48 -11.83 -16.60
N SER A 292 21.76 -13.09 -16.94
CA SER A 292 22.44 -13.46 -18.19
C SER A 292 21.69 -12.95 -19.42
N VAL A 293 20.36 -13.14 -19.45
CA VAL A 293 19.55 -12.72 -20.59
C VAL A 293 19.38 -11.21 -20.63
N ALA A 294 19.17 -10.56 -19.49
CA ALA A 294 19.02 -9.10 -19.43
C ALA A 294 20.30 -8.35 -19.82
N SER A 295 21.49 -8.90 -19.53
CA SER A 295 22.78 -8.30 -19.90
C SER A 295 23.35 -8.80 -21.22
N HIS A 296 22.66 -9.72 -21.91
CA HIS A 296 23.20 -10.43 -23.09
C HIS A 296 24.56 -11.11 -22.84
N ASP A 297 24.79 -11.60 -21.62
CA ASP A 297 25.97 -12.38 -21.24
C ASP A 297 25.54 -13.81 -20.90
N TYR A 298 25.67 -14.72 -21.85
CA TYR A 298 25.17 -16.09 -21.74
C TYR A 298 26.17 -17.07 -21.11
N SER A 299 27.37 -16.60 -20.73
CA SER A 299 28.44 -17.45 -20.19
C SER A 299 28.04 -18.23 -18.93
N GLY A 300 27.10 -17.69 -18.15
CA GLY A 300 26.60 -18.32 -16.93
C GLY A 300 25.49 -19.36 -17.13
N LEU A 301 24.92 -19.50 -18.34
CA LEU A 301 23.69 -20.27 -18.53
C LEU A 301 23.87 -21.78 -18.29
N GLU A 302 24.98 -22.37 -18.74
CA GLU A 302 25.26 -23.80 -18.50
C GLU A 302 25.38 -24.11 -17.00
N LYS A 303 26.07 -23.22 -16.26
CA LYS A 303 26.16 -23.31 -14.80
C LYS A 303 24.78 -23.20 -14.16
N GLY A 304 23.93 -22.28 -14.64
CA GLY A 304 22.57 -22.12 -14.17
C GLY A 304 21.70 -23.36 -14.41
N LEU A 305 21.81 -23.99 -15.58
CA LEU A 305 21.08 -25.21 -15.92
C LEU A 305 21.51 -26.40 -15.04
N SER A 306 22.80 -26.55 -14.77
CA SER A 306 23.29 -27.64 -13.90
C SER A 306 22.75 -27.58 -12.47
N LEU A 307 22.42 -26.39 -11.95
CA LEU A 307 21.75 -26.22 -10.65
C LEU A 307 20.31 -26.76 -10.62
N ILE A 308 19.69 -26.98 -11.79
CA ILE A 308 18.31 -27.43 -11.95
C ILE A 308 18.25 -28.95 -12.19
N GLU A 309 19.20 -29.49 -12.95
CA GLU A 309 19.20 -30.89 -13.40
C GLU A 309 19.66 -31.89 -12.32
N SER A 310 20.29 -31.43 -11.24
CA SER A 310 20.96 -32.27 -10.25
C SER A 310 20.07 -32.97 -9.20
N LYS A 311 18.75 -33.07 -9.40
CA LYS A 311 17.84 -33.67 -8.39
C LYS A 311 17.23 -34.99 -8.85
N GLU A 312 17.55 -36.06 -8.11
CA GLU A 312 16.82 -37.33 -8.19
C GLU A 312 15.35 -37.11 -7.78
N GLY A 313 14.41 -37.45 -8.67
CA GLY A 313 12.97 -37.34 -8.45
C GLY A 313 12.22 -36.60 -9.54
N LYS A 314 10.87 -36.60 -9.45
CA LYS A 314 10.01 -35.90 -10.41
C LYS A 314 10.19 -34.37 -10.26
N PRO A 315 10.51 -33.63 -11.33
CA PRO A 315 10.76 -32.20 -11.23
C PRO A 315 9.48 -31.44 -10.85
N SER A 316 9.64 -30.38 -10.04
CA SER A 316 8.53 -29.48 -9.72
C SER A 316 8.10 -28.67 -10.95
N LYS A 317 6.86 -28.15 -10.95
CA LYS A 317 6.38 -27.28 -12.05
C LYS A 317 7.31 -26.09 -12.29
N PHE A 318 7.82 -25.48 -11.22
CA PHE A 318 8.76 -24.37 -11.29
C PHE A 318 10.11 -24.78 -11.89
N GLN A 319 10.64 -25.95 -11.49
CA GLN A 319 11.88 -26.51 -12.02
C GLN A 319 11.77 -26.80 -13.52
N SER A 320 10.69 -27.45 -13.96
CA SER A 320 10.45 -27.73 -15.38
C SER A 320 10.31 -26.46 -16.21
N MET A 321 9.64 -25.43 -15.67
CA MET A 321 9.52 -24.12 -16.32
C MET A 321 10.90 -23.46 -16.50
N LEU A 322 11.73 -23.41 -15.45
CA LEU A 322 13.09 -22.88 -15.58
C LEU A 322 13.93 -23.67 -16.57
N ALA A 323 13.91 -25.01 -16.50
CA ALA A 323 14.65 -25.86 -17.42
C ALA A 323 14.26 -25.58 -18.89
N SER A 324 12.98 -25.34 -19.17
CA SER A 324 12.54 -24.98 -20.53
C SER A 324 13.05 -23.62 -21.00
N GLU A 325 13.18 -22.64 -20.10
CA GLU A 325 13.76 -21.34 -20.43
C GLU A 325 15.25 -21.45 -20.72
N TYR A 326 16.02 -22.16 -19.88
CA TYR A 326 17.44 -22.38 -20.13
C TYR A 326 17.71 -23.04 -21.49
N LYS A 327 16.94 -24.08 -21.82
CA LYS A 327 17.04 -24.76 -23.12
C LYS A 327 16.73 -23.83 -24.29
N TYR A 328 15.76 -22.92 -24.13
CA TYR A 328 15.43 -21.93 -25.14
C TYR A 328 16.65 -21.05 -25.45
N TYR A 329 17.24 -20.38 -24.45
CA TYR A 329 18.34 -19.45 -24.68
C TYR A 329 19.64 -20.14 -25.15
N LEU A 330 19.97 -21.33 -24.64
CA LEU A 330 21.14 -22.10 -25.10
C LEU A 330 21.00 -22.56 -26.57
N SER A 331 19.77 -22.85 -27.02
CA SER A 331 19.53 -23.27 -28.40
C SER A 331 19.65 -22.12 -29.41
N VAL A 332 19.29 -20.90 -29.00
CA VAL A 332 19.35 -19.69 -29.84
C VAL A 332 20.80 -19.21 -29.99
N ASP A 333 21.60 -19.25 -28.91
CA ASP A 333 23.02 -18.84 -28.94
C ASP A 333 23.85 -19.73 -29.91
N SER A 334 23.57 -21.03 -29.90
CA SER A 334 24.18 -22.00 -30.84
C SER A 334 23.87 -21.68 -32.31
N SER A 335 22.74 -21.00 -32.59
CA SER A 335 22.32 -20.62 -33.95
C SER A 335 22.93 -19.30 -34.44
N CYS A 336 23.35 -18.41 -33.53
CA CYS A 336 24.11 -17.20 -33.89
C CYS A 336 25.55 -17.52 -34.25
N LEU A 337 26.16 -18.54 -33.64
CA LEU A 337 27.50 -19.03 -34.00
C LEU A 337 27.59 -19.69 -35.39
N LEU A 338 26.47 -20.12 -35.97
CA LEU A 338 26.41 -20.72 -37.32
C LEU A 338 26.11 -19.71 -38.44
N LYS A 339 25.95 -18.42 -38.11
CA LYS A 339 25.73 -17.33 -39.07
C LYS A 339 26.91 -16.34 -39.16
N ALA A 340 28.04 -16.65 -38.52
CA ALA A 340 29.27 -15.87 -38.61
C ALA A 340 30.21 -16.40 -39.70
#